data_AF-A0A5E4NVG8-F1
#
_entry.id   AF-A0A5E4NVG8-F1
#
_cell.length_a   1.000
_cell.length_b   1.000
_cell.length_c   1.000
_cell.angle_alpha   90.00
_cell.angle_beta   90.00
_cell.angle_gamma   90.00
#
_symmetry.space_group_name_H-M   'P 1'
#
loop_
_entity.id
_entity.type
_entity.pdbx_description
1 polymer ?
#
loop_
_entity_poly.entity_id
_entity_poly.type
_entity_poly.pdbx_seq_one_letter_code
_entity_poly.pdbx_strand_id
1 'polypeptide(L)'
;MRCAVARYCGEAGVNLVIPPPTLCTDNGAMIAWAGIERLGLNLVDDKTFAARPRWPLDANAQAANHEKALSHLALRYYFTFLQ
;
A
#
# COMPACT_ATOMS: atom_id res chain seq x y z
N MET A 1 -16.57 -14.26 -6.37
CA MET A 1 -16.55 -12.85 -5.90
C MET A 1 -17.11 -11.87 -6.92
N ARG A 2 -16.53 -11.70 -8.13
CA ARG A 2 -16.96 -10.68 -9.12
C ARG A 2 -18.47 -10.70 -9.46
N CYS A 3 -19.04 -11.87 -9.73
CA CYS A 3 -20.47 -11.97 -10.07
C CYS A 3 -21.40 -11.51 -8.93
N ALA A 4 -21.03 -11.80 -7.68
CA ALA A 4 -21.82 -11.39 -6.52
C ALA A 4 -21.79 -9.86 -6.35
N VAL A 5 -20.61 -9.25 -6.50
CA VAL A 5 -20.46 -7.78 -6.44
C VAL A 5 -21.20 -7.11 -7.61
N ALA A 6 -21.11 -7.66 -8.82
CA ALA A 6 -21.84 -7.15 -9.99
C ALA A 6 -23.34 -7.16 -9.80
N ARG A 7 -23.90 -8.25 -9.25
CA ARG A 7 -25.32 -8.35 -8.93
C ARG A 7 -25.74 -7.27 -7.94
N TYR A 8 -25.01 -7.15 -6.83
CA TYR A 8 -25.31 -6.18 -5.79
C TYR A 8 -25.24 -4.74 -6.30
N CYS A 9 -24.22 -4.40 -7.09
CA CYS A 9 -24.11 -3.06 -7.68
C CYS A 9 -25.28 -2.74 -8.62
N GLY A 10 -25.75 -3.72 -9.39
CA GLY A 10 -26.95 -3.59 -10.22
C GLY A 10 -28.22 -3.36 -9.40
N GLU A 11 -28.40 -4.10 -8.30
CA GLU A 11 -29.52 -3.91 -7.36
C GLU A 11 -29.47 -2.54 -6.66
N ALA A 12 -28.27 -2.07 -6.31
CA ALA A 12 -28.05 -0.79 -5.64
C ALA A 12 -28.01 0.42 -6.59
N GLY A 13 -28.08 0.21 -7.92
CA GLY A 13 -28.02 1.28 -8.91
C GLY A 13 -26.66 2.00 -8.97
N VAL A 14 -25.56 1.32 -8.63
CA VAL A 14 -24.20 1.87 -8.68
C VAL A 14 -23.38 1.27 -9.81
N ASN A 15 -22.54 2.09 -10.44
CA ASN A 15 -21.65 1.63 -11.52
C ASN A 15 -20.47 0.84 -10.94
N LEU A 16 -20.30 -0.41 -11.39
CA LEU A 16 -19.17 -1.24 -11.03
C LEU A 16 -18.09 -1.18 -12.12
N VAL A 17 -16.88 -0.75 -11.74
CA VAL A 17 -15.70 -0.77 -12.61
C VAL A 17 -14.77 -1.89 -12.15
N ILE A 18 -14.41 -2.78 -13.07
CA ILE A 18 -13.48 -3.89 -12.79
C ILE A 18 -12.40 -3.90 -13.88
N PRO A 19 -11.10 -3.90 -13.53
CA PRO A 19 -10.05 -3.99 -14.54
C PRO A 19 -9.99 -5.38 -15.21
N PRO A 20 -9.36 -5.47 -16.40
CA PRO A 20 -9.02 -6.75 -17.03
C PRO A 20 -8.29 -7.68 -16.05
N PRO A 21 -8.50 -9.01 -16.12
CA PRO A 21 -7.93 -9.96 -15.15
C PRO A 21 -6.41 -9.86 -14.99
N THR A 22 -5.68 -9.56 -16.07
CA THR A 22 -4.21 -9.41 -16.07
C THR A 22 -3.72 -8.20 -15.27
N LEU A 23 -4.59 -7.22 -15.01
CA LEU A 23 -4.29 -6.03 -14.21
C LEU A 23 -4.81 -6.12 -12.77
N CYS A 24 -5.44 -7.24 -12.39
CA CYS A 24 -6.02 -7.40 -11.05
C CYS A 24 -5.04 -7.92 -10.00
N THR A 25 -3.91 -8.47 -10.42
CA THR A 25 -2.81 -8.88 -9.54
C THR A 25 -1.73 -7.81 -9.50
N ASP A 26 -0.82 -7.91 -8.53
CA ASP A 26 0.33 -7.00 -8.44
C ASP A 26 1.08 -6.92 -9.76
N ASN A 27 1.26 -5.70 -10.26
CA ASN A 27 1.90 -5.45 -11.55
C ASN A 27 2.65 -4.10 -11.54
N GLY A 28 3.61 -3.94 -12.46
CA GLY A 28 4.36 -2.68 -12.56
C GLY A 28 3.54 -1.50 -13.10
N ALA A 29 2.48 -1.76 -13.88
CA ALA A 29 1.68 -0.71 -14.50
C ALA A 29 0.90 0.11 -13.46
N MET A 30 0.32 -0.53 -12.44
CA MET A 30 -0.37 0.18 -11.35
C MET A 30 0.58 1.07 -10.54
N ILE A 31 1.84 0.62 -10.34
CA ILE A 31 2.86 1.37 -9.62
C ILE A 31 3.31 2.59 -10.44
N ALA A 32 3.55 2.39 -11.74
CA ALA A 32 3.91 3.46 -12.66
C ALA A 32 2.80 4.52 -12.75
N TRP A 33 1.53 4.10 -12.85
CA TRP A 33 0.39 5.01 -12.89
C TRP A 33 0.29 5.85 -11.62
N ALA A 34 0.33 5.21 -10.44
CA ALA A 34 0.33 5.93 -9.16
C ALA A 34 1.50 6.93 -9.04
N GLY A 35 2.67 6.57 -9.58
CA GLY A 35 3.82 7.48 -9.66
C GLY A 35 3.58 8.70 -10.56
N ILE A 36 2.98 8.51 -11.73
CA ILE A 36 2.62 9.61 -12.65
C ILE A 36 1.60 10.56 -12.01
N GLU A 37 0.55 10.02 -11.37
CA GLU A 37 -0.45 10.81 -10.64
C GLU A 37 0.19 11.66 -9.54
N ARG A 38 1.12 11.08 -8.75
CA ARG A 38 1.87 11.81 -7.72
C ARG A 38 2.77 12.90 -8.32
N LEU A 39 3.46 12.59 -9.41
CA LEU A 39 4.32 13.55 -10.10
C LEU A 39 3.52 14.73 -10.65
N GLY A 40 2.32 14.49 -11.19
CA GLY A 40 1.40 15.53 -11.64
C GLY A 40 0.97 16.50 -10.53
N LEU A 41 0.98 16.04 -9.28
CA LEU A 41 0.75 16.86 -8.07
C LEU A 41 2.04 17.44 -7.46
N ASN A 42 3.18 17.29 -8.14
CA ASN A 42 4.51 17.67 -7.65
C ASN A 42 4.89 17.02 -6.31
N LEU A 43 4.34 15.83 -6.03
CA LEU A 43 4.68 15.01 -4.86
C LEU A 43 5.92 14.17 -5.16
N VAL A 44 7.09 14.78 -5.02
CA VAL A 44 8.38 14.16 -5.29
C VAL A 44 9.16 14.01 -3.99
N ASP A 45 9.57 12.79 -3.68
CA ASP A 45 10.43 12.48 -2.55
C ASP A 45 11.91 12.60 -2.97
N ASP A 46 12.80 12.86 -2.02
CA ASP A 46 14.23 12.78 -2.29
C ASP A 46 14.68 11.32 -2.46
N LYS A 47 15.94 11.11 -2.84
CA LYS A 47 16.50 9.77 -3.05
C LYS A 47 16.82 9.03 -1.74
N THR A 48 16.36 9.52 -0.59
CA THR A 48 16.63 8.93 0.74
C THR A 48 15.46 8.11 1.30
N PHE A 49 14.42 7.86 0.48
CA PHE A 49 13.28 7.05 0.88
C PHE A 49 13.65 5.63 1.34
N ALA A 50 13.03 5.18 2.44
CA ALA A 50 13.13 3.83 2.96
C ALA A 50 11.78 3.10 2.81
N ALA A 51 11.84 1.84 2.37
CA ALA A 51 10.64 1.01 2.24
C ALA A 51 9.92 0.86 3.59
N ARG A 52 8.59 0.98 3.58
CA ARG A 52 7.72 0.83 4.76
C ARG A 52 6.90 -0.46 4.64
N PRO A 53 7.30 -1.57 5.30
CA PRO A 53 6.56 -2.84 5.22
C PRO A 53 5.11 -2.75 5.73
N ARG A 54 4.87 -1.81 6.65
CA ARG A 54 3.53 -1.46 7.14
C ARG A 54 3.27 -0.01 6.76
N TRP A 55 2.62 0.18 5.61
CA TRP A 55 2.24 1.49 5.13
C TRP A 55 0.70 1.56 5.11
N PRO A 56 0.07 2.26 6.06
CA PRO A 56 -1.37 2.43 6.03
C PRO A 56 -1.78 3.27 4.81
N LEU A 57 -2.89 2.89 4.17
CA LEU A 57 -3.42 3.61 3.02
C LEU A 57 -4.00 4.98 3.42
N ASP A 58 -4.65 5.04 4.58
CA ASP A 58 -5.09 6.29 5.20
C ASP A 58 -3.97 6.86 6.08
N ALA A 59 -3.60 8.11 5.86
CA ALA A 59 -2.60 8.81 6.64
C ALA A 59 -2.98 8.95 8.12
N ASN A 60 -4.28 8.93 8.43
CA ASN A 60 -4.82 9.01 9.78
C ASN A 60 -5.09 7.63 10.41
N ALA A 61 -4.91 6.54 9.66
CA ALA A 61 -5.10 5.22 10.23
C ALA A 61 -3.98 4.92 11.23
N GLN A 62 -4.39 4.49 12.43
CA GLN A 62 -3.47 3.88 13.38
C GLN A 62 -2.85 2.66 12.71
N ALA A 63 -1.52 2.56 12.75
CA ALA A 63 -0.85 1.35 12.29
C ALA A 63 -1.48 0.17 13.02
N ALA A 64 -1.94 -0.84 12.27
CA ALA A 64 -2.55 -2.01 12.87
C ALA A 64 -1.55 -2.65 13.84
N ASN A 65 -1.77 -2.42 15.14
CA ASN A 65 -0.96 -2.96 16.22
C ASN A 65 -1.26 -4.45 16.33
N HIS A 66 -0.66 -5.26 15.47
CA HIS A 66 -0.38 -6.63 15.85
C HIS A 66 0.79 -6.57 16.81
N GLU A 67 0.51 -6.72 18.11
CA GLU A 67 1.50 -6.90 19.15
C GLU A 67 2.38 -8.11 18.82
N LYS A 68 3.46 -7.88 18.07
CA LYS A 68 4.71 -8.54 18.35
C LYS A 68 5.57 -7.50 19.02
N ALA A 69 5.64 -7.62 20.34
CA ALA A 69 6.68 -7.04 21.15
C ALA A 69 8.03 -7.20 20.44
N LEU A 70 8.53 -6.12 19.84
CA LEU A 70 9.96 -5.95 19.63
C LEU A 70 10.54 -5.53 20.97
N SER A 71 10.46 -6.44 21.96
CA SER A 71 11.16 -6.27 23.22
C SER A 71 12.65 -6.50 22.96
N HIS A 72 13.41 -5.40 23.06
CA HIS A 72 14.85 -5.33 23.32
C HIS A 72 15.87 -5.89 22.31
N LEU A 73 15.55 -6.79 21.37
CA LEU A 73 16.58 -7.41 20.52
C LEU A 73 17.05 -6.59 19.30
N ALA A 74 16.21 -5.75 18.69
CA ALA A 74 16.56 -5.04 17.45
C ALA A 74 17.55 -3.88 17.66
N LEU A 75 17.54 -3.25 18.84
CA LEU A 75 18.50 -2.19 19.19
C LEU A 75 19.91 -2.73 19.46
N ARG A 76 20.05 -4.02 19.75
CA ARG A 76 21.36 -4.64 19.99
C ARG A 76 22.15 -4.89 18.70
N TYR A 77 21.48 -5.13 17.58
CA TYR A 77 22.13 -5.37 16.29
C TYR A 77 22.68 -4.10 15.61
N TYR A 78 22.10 -2.92 15.90
CA TYR A 78 22.57 -1.67 15.31
C TYR A 78 23.82 -1.08 16.00
N PHE A 79 24.13 -1.51 17.23
CA PHE A 79 25.21 -0.91 18.03
C PHE A 79 26.52 -1.71 18.03
N THR A 80 26.56 -2.94 17.49
CA THR A 80 27.75 -3.82 17.52
C THR A 80 28.51 -3.87 16.19
N PHE A 81 28.23 -2.97 15.24
CA PHE A 81 28.95 -2.92 13.94
C PHE A 81 29.69 -1.59 13.68
N LEU A 82 29.84 -0.76 14.71
CA LEU A 82 30.67 0.46 14.71
C LEU A 82 31.57 0.56 15.96
N GLN A 83 32.00 -0.59 16.49
CA GLN A 83 33.20 -0.70 17.33
C GLN A 83 34.01 -1.92 16.89
#